data_AF-A0A8S2KN44-F1
#
_entry.id   AF-A0A8S2KN44-F1
#
_cell.length_a   1.000
_cell.length_b   1.000
_cell.length_c   1.000
_cell.angle_alpha   90.00
_cell.angle_beta   90.00
_cell.angle_gamma   90.00
#
_symmetry.space_group_name_H-M   'P 1'
#
loop_
_entity.id
_entity.type
_entity.pdbx_description
1 polymer ?
#
loop_
_entity_poly.entity_id
_entity_poly.type
_entity_poly.pdbx_seq_one_letter_code
_entity_poly.pdbx_strand_id
1 'polypeptide(L)'
;MRHRPLGIGIQGLADTFVLMRMPFASVEAKKLNIAIAETMYFAALTTSKNLAMVEGPYESYPGSPISQGILQFDMWGVTPTDRWDWASLRKEIATHGIRNSLLIAPMPTASTSQILGNNPCIEPYTSNLQVRRTLAGEFVCVNQYLVRDLMDLGLWSKALKEEIIIQGGSVQNIDAIPEAKIWWTWLQIEQRLSASLNRLMCT
;
A
#
# COMPACT_ATOMS: atom_id res chain seq x y z
N MET A 1 0.16 -17.65 26.01
CA MET A 1 0.64 -17.32 24.65
C MET A 1 1.57 -16.12 24.79
N ARG A 2 2.87 -16.30 24.51
CA ARG A 2 3.96 -15.44 25.03
C ARG A 2 4.14 -14.06 24.37
N HIS A 3 3.95 -13.97 23.05
CA HIS A 3 4.30 -12.76 22.27
C HIS A 3 3.08 -12.07 21.61
N ARG A 4 2.04 -12.85 21.30
CA ARG A 4 0.80 -12.37 20.66
C ARG A 4 1.04 -11.46 19.42
N PRO A 5 1.93 -11.82 18.47
CA PRO A 5 2.15 -11.01 17.28
C PRO A 5 0.91 -11.04 16.37
N LEU A 6 0.69 -9.96 15.64
CA LEU A 6 -0.27 -9.89 14.55
C LEU A 6 0.33 -9.13 13.37
N GLY A 7 -0.28 -9.29 12.20
CA GLY A 7 0.15 -8.62 10.97
C GLY A 7 -1.04 -7.98 10.28
N ILE A 8 -1.20 -6.67 10.45
CA ILE A 8 -2.14 -5.85 9.69
C ILE A 8 -1.44 -5.42 8.41
N GLY A 9 -2.08 -5.69 7.28
CA GLY A 9 -1.66 -5.23 5.97
C GLY A 9 -2.74 -4.39 5.31
N ILE A 10 -2.44 -3.92 4.11
CA ILE A 10 -3.37 -3.25 3.21
C ILE A 10 -3.29 -3.87 1.83
N GLN A 11 -4.28 -3.55 1.02
CA GLN A 11 -4.29 -3.81 -0.41
C GLN A 11 -4.94 -2.64 -1.11
N GLY A 12 -4.68 -2.50 -2.40
CA GLY A 12 -5.25 -1.45 -3.21
C GLY A 12 -4.57 -0.08 -3.08
N LEU A 13 -3.29 -0.06 -2.72
CA LEU A 13 -2.51 1.18 -2.65
C LEU A 13 -2.41 1.86 -4.02
N ALA A 14 -2.11 1.09 -5.08
CA ALA A 14 -2.07 1.60 -6.45
C ALA A 14 -3.42 2.17 -6.90
N ASP A 15 -4.52 1.48 -6.59
CA ASP A 15 -5.87 1.94 -6.92
C ASP A 15 -6.19 3.26 -6.22
N THR A 16 -5.77 3.38 -4.95
CA THR A 16 -5.92 4.62 -4.15
C THR A 16 -5.21 5.79 -4.81
N PHE A 17 -3.98 5.59 -5.29
CA PHE A 17 -3.23 6.63 -6.00
C PHE A 17 -3.88 7.01 -7.33
N VAL A 18 -4.35 6.02 -8.10
CA VAL A 18 -5.08 6.28 -9.35
C VAL A 18 -6.35 7.08 -9.10
N LEU A 19 -7.15 6.70 -8.10
CA LEU A 19 -8.38 7.40 -7.72
C LEU A 19 -8.14 8.84 -7.29
N MET A 20 -7.00 9.12 -6.64
CA MET A 20 -6.59 10.47 -6.26
C MET A 20 -5.81 11.20 -7.36
N ARG A 21 -5.71 10.64 -8.56
CA ARG A 21 -4.97 11.21 -9.70
C ARG A 21 -3.49 11.48 -9.38
N MET A 22 -2.90 10.64 -8.52
CA MET A 22 -1.51 10.72 -8.12
C MET A 22 -0.70 9.64 -8.86
N PRO A 23 0.30 10.01 -9.70
CA PRO A 23 1.26 9.04 -10.22
C PRO A 23 1.97 8.32 -9.07
N PHE A 24 2.21 7.01 -9.20
CA PHE A 24 2.77 6.20 -8.11
C PHE A 24 4.12 6.74 -7.58
N ALA A 25 4.96 7.25 -8.49
CA ALA A 25 6.27 7.83 -8.18
C ALA A 25 6.25 9.35 -7.88
N SER A 26 5.07 9.95 -7.69
CA SER A 26 4.93 11.37 -7.40
C SER A 26 5.28 11.72 -5.95
N VAL A 27 5.61 12.99 -5.70
CA VAL A 27 5.88 13.50 -4.34
C VAL A 27 4.63 13.41 -3.47
N GLU A 28 3.46 13.64 -4.08
CA GLU A 28 2.15 13.56 -3.46
C GLU A 28 1.81 12.13 -3.03
N ALA A 29 2.00 11.15 -3.92
CA ALA A 29 1.83 9.73 -3.59
C ALA A 29 2.76 9.29 -2.46
N LYS A 30 4.02 9.75 -2.47
CA LYS A 30 4.97 9.47 -1.38
C LYS A 30 4.52 10.06 -0.04
N LYS A 31 4.07 11.32 -0.01
CA LYS A 31 3.55 11.96 1.23
C LYS A 31 2.33 11.21 1.76
N LEU A 32 1.44 10.82 0.87
CA LEU A 32 0.26 10.06 1.23
C LEU A 32 0.61 8.65 1.74
N ASN A 33 1.57 7.97 1.13
CA ASN A 33 2.05 6.67 1.59
C ASN A 33 2.54 6.73 3.05
N ILE A 34 3.37 7.73 3.37
CA ILE A 34 3.84 7.98 4.74
C ILE A 34 2.65 8.21 5.68
N ALA A 35 1.69 9.05 5.27
CA ALA A 35 0.50 9.32 6.09
C ALA A 35 -0.37 8.08 6.34
N ILE A 36 -0.52 7.20 5.34
CA ILE A 36 -1.25 5.93 5.48
C ILE A 36 -0.52 5.01 6.47
N ALA A 37 0.78 4.80 6.28
CA ALA A 37 1.59 3.93 7.14
C ALA A 37 1.61 4.43 8.60
N GLU A 38 1.81 5.73 8.81
CA GLU A 38 1.76 6.35 10.14
C GLU A 38 0.40 6.17 10.79
N THR A 39 -0.68 6.39 10.04
CA THR A 39 -2.05 6.23 10.56
C THR A 39 -2.35 4.79 10.96
N MET A 40 -1.96 3.83 10.12
CA MET A 40 -2.12 2.41 10.43
C MET A 40 -1.35 2.03 11.70
N TYR A 41 -0.10 2.45 11.81
CA TYR A 41 0.74 2.12 12.96
C TYR A 41 0.24 2.78 14.24
N PHE A 42 -0.13 4.06 14.18
CA PHE A 42 -0.69 4.80 15.31
C PHE A 42 -1.99 4.15 15.82
N ALA A 43 -2.91 3.82 14.91
CA ALA A 43 -4.17 3.17 15.25
C ALA A 43 -3.96 1.76 15.83
N ALA A 44 -3.04 0.98 15.27
CA ALA A 44 -2.73 -0.36 15.76
C ALA A 44 -2.11 -0.31 17.18
N LEU A 45 -1.16 0.59 17.43
CA LEU A 45 -0.57 0.79 18.75
C LEU A 45 -1.60 1.27 19.76
N THR A 46 -2.43 2.25 19.39
CA THR A 46 -3.49 2.78 20.25
C THR A 46 -4.46 1.67 20.66
N THR A 47 -4.88 0.84 19.71
CA THR A 47 -5.78 -0.29 19.97
C THR A 47 -5.11 -1.36 20.83
N SER A 48 -3.84 -1.69 20.54
CA SER A 48 -3.10 -2.68 21.32
C SER A 48 -2.84 -2.21 22.75
N LYS A 49 -2.61 -0.91 22.95
CA LYS A 49 -2.54 -0.27 24.28
C LYS A 49 -3.88 -0.34 24.99
N ASN A 50 -4.99 -0.01 24.33
CA ASN A 50 -6.33 -0.10 24.92
C ASN A 50 -6.68 -1.53 25.36
N LEU A 51 -6.28 -2.53 24.58
CA LEU A 51 -6.43 -3.94 24.97
C LEU A 51 -5.54 -4.31 26.17
N ALA A 52 -4.34 -3.75 26.27
CA ALA A 52 -3.47 -3.96 27.42
C ALA A 52 -4.01 -3.33 28.70
N MET A 53 -4.77 -2.24 28.61
CA MET A 53 -5.46 -1.66 29.77
C MET A 53 -6.49 -2.62 30.38
N VAL A 54 -7.14 -3.45 29.56
CA VAL A 54 -8.18 -4.39 30.00
C VAL A 54 -7.60 -5.77 30.35
N GLU A 55 -6.69 -6.27 29.52
CA GLU A 55 -6.20 -7.66 29.60
C GLU A 55 -4.74 -7.79 30.08
N GLY A 56 -4.08 -6.67 30.37
CA GLY A 56 -2.64 -6.60 30.63
C GLY A 56 -1.80 -6.69 29.34
N PRO A 57 -0.52 -6.27 29.40
CA PRO A 57 0.40 -6.40 28.27
C PRO A 57 0.68 -7.88 27.93
N TYR A 58 1.30 -8.14 26.78
CA TYR A 58 1.77 -9.49 26.46
C TYR A 58 2.92 -9.92 27.40
N GLU A 59 3.06 -11.23 27.62
CA GLU A 59 3.94 -11.83 28.66
C GLU A 59 5.41 -11.38 28.58
N SER A 60 5.90 -11.17 27.36
CA SER A 60 7.29 -10.77 27.08
C SER A 60 7.45 -9.29 26.75
N TYR A 61 6.51 -8.44 27.16
CA TYR A 61 6.59 -6.99 27.01
C TYR A 61 7.75 -6.36 27.81
N PRO A 62 8.01 -6.73 29.08
CA PRO A 62 9.12 -6.16 29.84
C PRO A 62 10.47 -6.42 29.17
N GLY A 63 11.26 -5.36 28.96
CA GLY A 63 12.56 -5.43 28.30
C GLY A 63 12.50 -5.34 26.77
N SER A 64 11.30 -5.31 26.18
CA SER A 64 11.14 -5.02 24.74
C SER A 64 11.51 -3.56 24.42
N PRO A 65 11.89 -3.25 23.17
CA PRO A 65 12.16 -1.85 22.79
C PRO A 65 10.98 -0.92 23.04
N ILE A 66 9.75 -1.38 22.80
CA ILE A 66 8.54 -0.58 23.04
C ILE A 66 8.35 -0.30 24.55
N SER A 67 8.74 -1.24 25.43
CA SER A 67 8.75 -0.99 26.89
C SER A 67 9.76 0.06 27.32
N GLN A 68 10.80 0.30 26.51
CA GLN A 68 11.78 1.38 26.69
C GLN A 68 11.36 2.67 25.98
N GLY A 69 10.14 2.70 25.42
CA GLY A 69 9.64 3.84 24.67
C GLY A 69 10.24 3.97 23.26
N ILE A 70 10.87 2.92 22.71
CA ILE A 70 11.44 2.90 21.35
C ILE A 70 10.40 2.27 20.40
N LEU A 71 9.89 3.07 19.48
CA LEU A 71 8.96 2.66 18.43
C LEU A 71 9.69 2.34 17.12
N GLN A 72 8.97 1.80 16.15
CA GLN A 72 9.58 1.30 14.91
C GLN A 72 10.37 2.38 14.18
N PHE A 73 9.82 3.58 13.98
CA PHE A 73 10.51 4.64 13.24
C PHE A 73 11.77 5.16 13.97
N ASP A 74 11.85 5.05 15.30
CA ASP A 74 13.06 5.42 16.06
C ASP A 74 14.22 4.48 15.73
N MET A 75 13.93 3.18 15.54
CA MET A 75 14.93 2.18 15.13
C MET A 75 15.53 2.46 13.75
N TRP A 76 14.80 3.23 12.92
CA TRP A 76 15.22 3.65 11.59
C TRP A 76 15.78 5.08 11.56
N GLY A 77 15.83 5.77 12.70
CA GLY A 77 16.26 7.17 12.78
C GLY A 77 15.34 8.14 12.02
N VAL A 78 14.07 7.77 11.84
CA VAL A 78 13.07 8.56 11.12
C VAL A 78 12.24 9.37 12.11
N THR A 79 12.07 10.66 11.84
CA THR A 79 11.11 11.51 12.56
C THR A 79 9.76 11.44 11.84
N PRO A 80 8.66 11.02 12.50
CA PRO A 80 7.35 10.96 11.88
C PRO A 80 6.79 12.37 11.62
N THR A 81 5.73 12.45 10.82
CA THR A 81 5.00 13.71 10.60
C THR A 81 4.23 14.16 11.85
N ASP A 82 3.75 15.40 11.82
CA ASP A 82 2.92 16.02 12.86
C ASP A 82 1.44 15.61 12.82
N ARG A 83 1.08 14.64 11.96
CA ARG A 83 -0.32 14.18 11.79
C ARG A 83 -0.91 13.57 13.07
N TRP A 84 -0.09 12.90 13.88
CA TRP A 84 -0.54 12.18 15.07
C TRP A 84 0.31 12.55 16.29
N ASP A 85 -0.32 12.60 17.48
CA ASP A 85 0.38 12.87 18.73
C ASP A 85 1.09 11.61 19.27
N TRP A 86 2.26 11.34 18.71
CA TRP A 86 3.14 10.25 19.16
C TRP A 86 3.64 10.44 20.60
N ALA A 87 3.73 11.68 21.09
CA ALA A 87 4.23 11.96 22.42
C ALA A 87 3.22 11.52 23.50
N SER A 88 1.93 11.81 23.31
CA SER A 88 0.87 11.29 24.18
C SER A 88 0.81 9.76 24.13
N LEU A 89 0.81 9.18 22.91
CA LEU A 89 0.73 7.73 22.76
C LEU A 89 1.89 7.00 23.45
N ARG A 90 3.13 7.52 23.38
CA ARG A 90 4.27 6.95 24.10
C ARG A 90 4.08 6.96 25.61
N LYS A 91 3.54 8.04 26.17
CA LYS A 91 3.25 8.13 27.62
C LYS A 91 2.22 7.08 28.03
N GLU A 92 1.16 6.92 27.24
CA GLU A 92 0.12 5.93 27.51
C GLU A 92 0.62 4.49 27.34
N ILE A 93 1.51 4.24 26.38
CA ILE A 93 2.17 2.92 26.24
C ILE A 93 3.10 2.67 27.43
N ALA A 94 3.83 3.67 27.91
CA ALA A 94 4.71 3.52 29.06
C ALA A 94 3.92 3.19 30.34
N THR A 95 2.69 3.69 30.49
CA THR A 95 1.84 3.42 31.66
C THR A 95 1.10 2.07 31.56
N HIS A 96 0.59 1.71 30.38
CA HIS A 96 -0.32 0.56 30.22
C HIS A 96 0.31 -0.64 29.52
N GLY A 97 1.42 -0.44 28.81
CA GLY A 97 1.98 -1.41 27.88
C GLY A 97 1.13 -1.60 26.63
N ILE A 98 1.43 -2.66 25.87
CA ILE A 98 0.66 -3.07 24.68
C ILE A 98 0.38 -4.57 24.71
N ARG A 99 -0.68 -4.99 24.02
CA ARG A 99 -1.16 -6.38 24.02
C ARG A 99 -0.46 -7.27 23.00
N ASN A 100 0.21 -6.70 22.01
CA ASN A 100 0.79 -7.44 20.87
C ASN A 100 2.24 -7.02 20.64
N SER A 101 3.13 -7.96 20.38
CA SER A 101 4.56 -7.66 20.15
C SER A 101 4.83 -7.02 18.78
N LEU A 102 4.07 -7.41 17.75
CA LEU A 102 4.17 -6.94 16.37
C LEU A 102 2.76 -6.64 15.85
N LEU A 103 2.63 -5.65 14.97
CA LEU A 103 1.34 -5.08 14.57
C LEU A 103 1.15 -4.97 13.05
N ILE A 104 2.14 -4.44 12.33
CA ILE A 104 2.00 -4.13 10.90
C ILE A 104 2.89 -5.10 10.11
N ALA A 105 2.30 -5.78 9.14
CA ALA A 105 3.01 -6.65 8.21
C ALA A 105 2.20 -6.72 6.90
N PRO A 106 2.50 -5.84 5.92
CA PRO A 106 1.88 -5.92 4.60
C PRO A 106 2.20 -7.28 3.96
N MET A 107 1.17 -8.11 3.78
CA MET A 107 1.29 -9.46 3.23
C MET A 107 0.90 -9.47 1.75
N PRO A 108 1.37 -10.46 0.96
CA PRO A 108 0.85 -10.68 -0.38
C PRO A 108 -0.66 -10.98 -0.31
N THR A 109 -1.47 -10.12 -0.93
CA THR A 109 -2.94 -10.25 -0.93
C THR A 109 -3.46 -10.81 -2.26
N ALA A 110 -2.73 -11.71 -2.91
CA ALA A 110 -3.02 -12.16 -4.28
C ALA A 110 -4.47 -12.65 -4.47
N SER A 111 -4.99 -13.50 -3.58
CA SER A 111 -6.36 -14.02 -3.68
C SER A 111 -7.42 -13.04 -3.18
N THR A 112 -7.19 -12.38 -2.05
CA THR A 112 -8.15 -11.45 -1.44
C THR A 112 -8.32 -10.17 -2.25
N SER A 113 -7.25 -9.67 -2.88
CA SER A 113 -7.30 -8.50 -3.77
C SER A 113 -8.06 -8.82 -5.05
N GLN A 114 -7.90 -10.04 -5.60
CA GLN A 114 -8.69 -10.49 -6.74
C GLN A 114 -10.18 -10.58 -6.43
N ILE A 115 -10.55 -11.07 -5.24
CA ILE A 115 -11.95 -11.13 -4.79
C ILE A 115 -12.54 -9.72 -4.65
N LEU A 116 -11.80 -8.80 -4.05
CA LEU A 116 -12.26 -7.42 -3.84
C LEU A 116 -12.08 -6.51 -5.06
N GLY A 117 -11.40 -6.97 -6.11
CA GLY A 117 -11.12 -6.19 -7.31
C GLY A 117 -10.09 -5.07 -7.14
N ASN A 118 -9.18 -5.22 -6.18
CA ASN A 118 -8.09 -4.27 -5.91
C ASN A 118 -6.75 -4.77 -6.47
N ASN A 119 -5.78 -3.88 -6.62
CA ASN A 119 -4.38 -4.25 -6.84
C ASN A 119 -3.80 -4.90 -5.57
N PRO A 120 -2.93 -5.93 -5.71
CA PRO A 120 -2.35 -6.60 -4.56
C PRO A 120 -1.46 -5.67 -3.72
N CYS A 121 -1.59 -5.82 -2.40
CA CYS A 121 -0.73 -5.22 -1.39
C CYS A 121 -0.45 -3.72 -1.62
N ILE A 122 0.83 -3.34 -1.51
CA ILE A 122 1.37 -2.00 -1.71
C ILE A 122 2.07 -1.84 -3.07
N GLU A 123 1.95 -2.83 -3.95
CA GLU A 123 2.66 -2.86 -5.22
C GLU A 123 1.98 -1.89 -6.22
N PRO A 124 2.72 -1.28 -7.16
CA PRO A 124 2.13 -0.62 -8.33
C PRO A 124 1.54 -1.66 -9.29
N TYR A 125 0.82 -1.21 -10.31
CA TYR A 125 0.33 -2.09 -11.36
C TYR A 125 1.50 -2.74 -12.12
N THR A 126 1.55 -4.06 -12.14
CA THR A 126 2.53 -4.81 -12.95
C THR A 126 2.24 -4.66 -14.44
N SER A 127 0.95 -4.66 -14.81
CA SER A 127 0.44 -4.37 -16.14
C SER A 127 -0.96 -3.80 -16.04
N ASN A 128 -1.38 -2.99 -17.03
CA ASN A 128 -2.79 -2.61 -17.16
C ASN A 128 -3.66 -3.74 -17.74
N LEU A 129 -3.08 -4.93 -17.95
CA LEU A 129 -3.79 -6.16 -18.30
C LEU A 129 -3.69 -7.18 -17.17
N GLN A 130 -4.82 -7.77 -16.83
CA GLN A 130 -4.90 -8.87 -15.88
C GLN A 130 -5.57 -10.07 -16.55
N VAL A 131 -4.87 -11.19 -16.61
CA VAL A 131 -5.45 -12.46 -17.09
C VAL A 131 -6.17 -13.13 -15.93
N ARG A 132 -7.48 -13.32 -16.08
CA ARG A 132 -8.32 -14.05 -15.13
C ARG A 132 -8.62 -15.44 -15.67
N ARG A 133 -8.13 -16.46 -14.98
CA ARG A 133 -8.40 -17.87 -15.30
C ARG A 133 -9.66 -18.31 -14.57
N THR A 134 -10.65 -18.79 -15.32
CA THR A 134 -11.88 -19.36 -14.77
C THR A 134 -12.11 -20.75 -15.36
N LEU A 135 -13.09 -21.50 -14.83
CA LEU A 135 -13.49 -22.79 -15.39
C LEU A 135 -13.95 -22.70 -16.86
N ALA A 136 -14.42 -21.52 -17.28
CA ALA A 136 -14.89 -21.25 -18.63
C ALA A 136 -13.77 -20.81 -19.61
N GLY A 137 -12.53 -20.68 -19.13
CA GLY A 137 -11.38 -20.25 -19.93
C GLY A 137 -10.61 -19.07 -19.34
N GLU A 138 -9.63 -18.57 -20.10
CA GLU A 138 -8.83 -17.40 -19.75
C GLU A 138 -9.46 -16.12 -20.34
N PHE A 139 -9.71 -15.15 -19.47
CA PHE A 139 -10.25 -13.85 -19.86
C PHE A 139 -9.21 -12.76 -19.60
N VAL A 140 -8.87 -11.99 -20.62
CA VAL A 140 -8.01 -10.81 -20.48
C VAL A 140 -8.88 -9.62 -20.08
N CYS A 141 -8.66 -9.11 -18.87
CA CYS A 141 -9.32 -7.94 -18.33
C CYS A 141 -8.36 -6.74 -18.36
N VAL A 142 -8.80 -5.62 -18.90
CA VAL A 142 -8.05 -4.35 -18.82
C VAL A 142 -8.33 -3.70 -17.47
N ASN A 143 -7.35 -2.96 -16.93
CA ASN A 143 -7.48 -2.20 -15.69
C ASN A 143 -8.76 -1.34 -15.74
N GLN A 144 -9.67 -1.58 -14.79
CA GLN A 144 -10.97 -0.94 -14.75
C GLN A 144 -10.91 0.59 -14.67
N TYR A 145 -9.89 1.15 -14.00
CA TYR A 145 -9.75 2.60 -13.88
C TYR A 145 -9.31 3.22 -15.21
N LEU A 146 -8.39 2.56 -15.92
CA LEU A 146 -7.96 2.98 -17.25
C LEU A 146 -9.13 2.94 -18.24
N VAL A 147 -9.93 1.87 -18.21
CA VAL A 147 -11.11 1.76 -19.06
C VAL A 147 -12.09 2.89 -18.79
N ARG A 148 -12.35 3.23 -17.52
CA ARG A 148 -13.23 4.36 -17.15
C ARG A 148 -12.70 5.68 -17.70
N ASP A 149 -11.43 5.99 -17.49
CA ASP A 149 -10.83 7.22 -18.01
C ASP A 149 -10.86 7.29 -19.55
N LEU A 150 -10.60 6.19 -20.24
CA LEU A 150 -10.67 6.14 -21.71
C LEU A 150 -12.12 6.27 -22.22
N MET A 151 -13.11 5.77 -21.47
CA MET A 151 -14.53 5.97 -21.79
C MET A 151 -14.93 7.43 -21.59
N ASP A 152 -14.49 8.06 -20.50
CA ASP A 152 -14.76 9.48 -20.20
C ASP A 152 -14.15 10.41 -21.25
N LEU A 153 -12.99 10.03 -21.82
CA LEU A 153 -12.35 10.74 -22.93
C LEU A 153 -12.95 10.42 -24.30
N GLY A 154 -13.90 9.48 -24.39
CA GLY A 154 -14.48 9.02 -25.67
C GLY A 154 -13.51 8.24 -26.56
N LEU A 155 -12.38 7.78 -26.01
CA LEU A 155 -11.31 7.06 -26.73
C LEU A 155 -11.52 5.54 -26.72
N TRP A 156 -12.34 5.04 -25.80
CA TRP A 156 -12.52 3.60 -25.62
C TRP A 156 -13.19 2.94 -26.83
N SER A 157 -12.43 2.06 -27.51
CA SER A 157 -12.88 1.30 -28.66
C SER A 157 -12.32 -0.12 -28.65
N LYS A 158 -12.93 -1.01 -29.45
CA LYS A 158 -12.43 -2.39 -29.62
C LYS A 158 -11.00 -2.39 -30.17
N ALA A 159 -10.70 -1.49 -31.12
CA ALA A 159 -9.37 -1.33 -31.68
C ALA A 159 -8.34 -0.89 -30.62
N LEU A 160 -8.70 0.07 -29.75
CA LEU A 160 -7.81 0.51 -28.67
C LEU A 160 -7.56 -0.61 -27.66
N LYS A 161 -8.59 -1.41 -27.33
CA LYS A 161 -8.42 -2.59 -26.47
C LYS A 161 -7.43 -3.59 -27.07
N GLU A 162 -7.54 -3.88 -28.37
CA GLU A 162 -6.63 -4.79 -29.07
C GLU A 162 -5.20 -4.24 -29.09
N GLU A 163 -5.01 -2.93 -29.30
CA GLU A 163 -3.70 -2.28 -29.23
C GLU A 163 -3.07 -2.39 -27.84
N ILE A 164 -3.83 -2.16 -26.77
CA ILE A 164 -3.33 -2.33 -25.39
C ILE A 164 -2.87 -3.78 -25.15
N ILE A 165 -3.57 -4.76 -25.73
CA ILE A 165 -3.19 -6.18 -25.65
C ILE A 165 -1.90 -6.45 -26.41
N ILE A 166 -1.74 -5.90 -27.62
CA ILE A 166 -0.51 -6.01 -28.42
C ILE A 166 0.69 -5.41 -27.67
N GLN A 167 0.49 -4.28 -26.99
CA GLN A 167 1.51 -3.60 -26.19
C GLN A 167 1.74 -4.24 -24.80
N GLY A 168 1.15 -5.41 -24.52
CA GLY A 168 1.33 -6.12 -23.26
C GLY A 168 0.79 -5.38 -22.02
N GLY A 169 -0.13 -4.44 -22.21
CA GLY A 169 -0.74 -3.62 -21.16
C GLY A 169 0.02 -2.34 -20.82
N SER A 170 1.01 -1.96 -21.63
CA SER A 170 1.54 -0.59 -21.63
C SER A 170 0.63 0.32 -22.46
N VAL A 171 0.36 1.52 -21.94
CA VAL A 171 -0.40 2.57 -22.65
C VAL A 171 0.48 3.73 -23.14
N GLN A 172 1.79 3.69 -22.87
CA GLN A 172 2.69 4.82 -23.14
C GLN A 172 3.06 4.96 -24.63
N ASN A 173 2.99 3.86 -25.39
CA ASN A 173 3.36 3.84 -26.82
C ASN A 173 2.13 3.98 -27.73
N ILE A 174 0.98 4.36 -27.18
CA ILE A 174 -0.28 4.45 -27.92
C ILE A 174 -0.60 5.92 -28.12
N ASP A 175 -0.38 6.43 -29.35
CA ASP A 175 -0.56 7.85 -29.69
C ASP A 175 -1.95 8.40 -29.37
N ALA A 176 -2.98 7.53 -29.38
CA ALA A 176 -4.35 7.89 -29.07
C ALA A 176 -4.57 8.22 -27.58
N ILE A 177 -3.69 7.76 -26.68
CA ILE A 177 -3.84 7.95 -25.23
C ILE A 177 -2.91 9.10 -24.81
N PRO A 178 -3.42 10.15 -24.14
CA PRO A 178 -2.58 11.24 -23.66
C PRO A 178 -1.54 10.72 -22.66
N GLU A 179 -0.32 11.28 -22.71
CA GLU A 179 0.75 10.87 -21.80
C GLU A 179 0.34 11.16 -20.35
N ALA A 180 -0.01 10.11 -19.62
CA ALA A 180 -0.42 10.20 -18.23
C ALA A 180 0.45 9.27 -17.38
N LYS A 181 1.23 9.87 -16.48
CA LYS A 181 2.11 9.17 -15.53
C LYS A 181 1.35 8.30 -14.52
N ILE A 182 0.03 8.50 -14.42
CA ILE A 182 -0.88 7.76 -13.55
C ILE A 182 -0.94 6.27 -13.96
N TRP A 183 -0.76 5.97 -15.26
CA TRP A 183 -0.88 4.62 -15.82
C TRP A 183 0.45 3.88 -15.98
N TRP A 184 1.52 4.39 -15.35
CA TRP A 184 2.82 3.75 -15.42
C TRP A 184 2.81 2.37 -14.74
N THR A 185 3.36 1.39 -15.43
CA THR A 185 3.54 0.04 -14.91
C THR A 185 4.82 -0.07 -14.07
N TRP A 186 4.95 -1.14 -13.28
CA TRP A 186 6.13 -1.42 -12.44
C TRP A 186 7.45 -1.18 -13.18
N LEU A 187 7.63 -1.80 -14.36
CA LEU A 187 8.86 -1.68 -15.15
C LEU A 187 9.17 -0.24 -15.55
N GLN A 188 8.13 0.54 -15.87
CA GLN A 188 8.28 1.94 -16.27
C GLN A 188 8.66 2.84 -15.09
N ILE A 189 8.12 2.53 -13.91
CA ILE A 189 8.47 3.18 -12.65
C ILE A 189 9.92 2.85 -12.30
N GLU A 190 10.30 1.57 -12.33
CA GLU A 190 11.65 1.11 -11.98
C GLU A 190 12.74 1.68 -12.89
N GLN A 191 12.51 1.72 -14.21
CA GLN A 191 13.47 2.28 -15.17
C GLN A 191 13.72 3.78 -14.97
N ARG A 192 12.76 4.51 -14.37
CA ARG A 192 12.81 5.97 -14.20
C ARG A 192 13.16 6.41 -12.78
N LEU A 193 13.10 5.50 -11.81
CA LEU A 193 13.57 5.73 -10.45
C LEU A 193 15.05 5.33 -10.34
N SER A 194 15.91 6.28 -9.96
CA SER A 194 17.29 5.95 -9.58
C SER A 194 17.29 4.99 -8.40
N ALA A 195 18.24 4.04 -8.35
CA ALA A 195 18.35 2.99 -7.31
C ALA A 195 18.26 3.47 -5.84
N SER A 196 18.45 4.77 -5.58
CA SER A 196 18.25 5.41 -4.27
C SER A 196 16.79 5.46 -3.79
N LEU A 197 15.79 5.39 -4.68
CA LEU A 197 14.36 5.45 -4.34
C LEU A 197 13.74 4.09 -4.00
N ASN A 198 14.39 2.97 -4.32
CA ASN A 198 13.88 1.62 -4.02
C ASN A 198 13.75 1.34 -2.52
N ARG A 199 14.48 2.05 -1.65
CA ARG A 199 14.30 1.94 -0.19
C ARG A 199 13.01 2.58 0.31
N LEU A 200 12.45 3.55 -0.41
CA LEU A 200 11.33 4.37 0.05
C LEU A 200 9.95 3.80 -0.33
N MET A 201 9.87 2.83 -1.24
CA MET A 201 8.60 2.15 -1.55
C MET A 201 8.30 1.00 -0.57
N CYS A 202 9.29 0.56 0.22
CA CYS A 202 9.18 -0.55 1.16
C CYS A 202 9.25 -0.13 2.64
N THR A 203 9.29 1.17 2.96
CA THR A 203 9.31 1.71 4.33
C THR A 203 8.22 2.73 4.54
#